data_AF-A0A8D3D0H0-F1
#
_entry.id   AF-A0A8D3D0H0-F1
#
_cell.length_a   1.000
_cell.length_b   1.000
_cell.length_c   1.000
_cell.angle_alpha   90.00
_cell.angle_beta   90.00
_cell.angle_gamma   90.00
#
_symmetry.space_group_name_H-M   'P 1'
#
loop_
_entity.id
_entity.type
_entity.pdbx_description
1 polymer ?
#
loop_
_entity_poly.entity_id
_entity_poly.type
_entity_poly.pdbx_seq_one_letter_code
_entity_poly.pdbx_strand_id
1 'polypeptide(L)'
;MEEKYKEIAEELFSRSMAESEMRTAPYEFPEDSPIEQLEERRHRLERQISQDIKLEPEILLRAKQDFMKIDSAPDLELMKEKSVDNFDSGFRERALPIAREYQRVSISGEEKCGVPFTDLLDAAKCVVKALFIREKYIKRSMQTFCKTTAHALQDLGMKPLDLRVYDDIPETPVDADAPVHPPVSETHPYDNQDPKNMPADTGYGCKMVDGVVHVYVNKNNMDKCTELDLPYPDLKEYIADMNVMMSLIINGPVKSFCYRRLQYLSSKFQMHILLNEMKELAAQKKVPHRDFYNIRKVDTHIHASSCMNQKHLLRFIKRAMKKYPGEIVHIEHGQGQTLKDVFETMNLTAFDLSVDTLDMHADRNTFHRFDKFNAKYNPIGESILREIFIKTDNHIEGKYFAHIVKEVMFDLEESKYQNSELRLSIYGRSRDEWDKLAQWAVKHRVYSDNVRWLIQVPRLFDVYHTKKQLANFQEMLENVFTPLFEATINPRSHPELHLFLEHVSVAAQEIQAALIIYI
;
A
#
# COMPACT_ATOMS: atom_id res chain seq x y z
N MET A 1 24.24 -24.38 -12.11
CA MET A 1 23.40 -23.92 -10.97
C MET A 1 22.00 -23.57 -11.44
N GLU A 2 21.83 -22.80 -12.52
CA GLU A 2 20.51 -22.41 -13.06
C GLU A 2 19.61 -23.60 -13.47
N GLU A 3 20.13 -24.65 -14.09
CA GLU A 3 19.34 -25.85 -14.43
C GLU A 3 18.81 -26.58 -13.19
N LYS A 4 19.62 -26.67 -12.14
CA LYS A 4 19.22 -27.28 -10.85
C LYS A 4 18.11 -26.50 -10.16
N TYR A 5 18.11 -25.17 -10.28
CA TYR A 5 17.04 -24.34 -9.74
C TYR A 5 15.75 -24.45 -10.56
N LYS A 6 15.86 -24.67 -11.87
CA LYS A 6 14.73 -24.89 -12.76
C LYS A 6 14.02 -26.21 -12.47
N GLU A 7 14.77 -27.30 -12.30
CA GLU A 7 14.21 -28.61 -11.92
C GLU A 7 13.49 -28.56 -10.57
N ILE A 8 14.08 -27.91 -9.56
CA ILE A 8 13.46 -27.77 -8.23
C ILE A 8 12.15 -26.96 -8.32
N ALA A 9 12.11 -25.90 -9.14
CA ALA A 9 10.90 -25.11 -9.34
C ALA A 9 9.79 -25.93 -10.05
N GLU A 10 10.13 -26.70 -11.08
CA GLU A 10 9.18 -27.55 -11.83
C GLU A 10 8.58 -28.68 -10.95
N GLU A 11 9.38 -29.29 -10.08
CA GLU A 11 8.93 -30.32 -9.12
C GLU A 11 7.97 -29.73 -8.07
N LEU A 12 8.22 -28.49 -7.62
CA LEU A 12 7.37 -27.77 -6.67
C LEU A 12 6.05 -27.31 -7.27
N PHE A 13 6.05 -26.82 -8.52
CA PHE A 13 4.81 -26.50 -9.25
C PHE A 13 3.93 -27.74 -9.43
N SER A 14 4.54 -28.89 -9.69
CA SER A 14 3.82 -30.16 -9.84
C SER A 14 3.21 -30.64 -8.51
N ARG A 15 3.91 -30.46 -7.37
CA ARG A 15 3.36 -30.75 -6.04
C ARG A 15 2.26 -29.80 -5.61
N SER A 16 2.42 -28.50 -5.89
CA SER A 16 1.40 -27.47 -5.62
C SER A 16 0.08 -27.73 -6.34
N MET A 17 0.10 -28.32 -7.54
CA MET A 17 -1.11 -28.68 -8.29
C MET A 17 -1.81 -29.93 -7.71
N ALA A 18 -1.09 -30.81 -7.04
CA ALA A 18 -1.63 -32.05 -6.47
C ALA A 18 -2.33 -31.85 -5.11
N GLU A 19 -1.97 -30.82 -4.33
CA GLU A 19 -2.54 -30.52 -3.01
C GLU A 19 -3.74 -29.54 -3.05
N SER A 20 -4.58 -29.65 -4.08
CA SER A 20 -5.72 -28.74 -4.35
C SER A 20 -6.81 -28.68 -3.26
N GLU A 21 -6.72 -29.44 -2.15
CA GLU A 21 -7.72 -29.47 -1.08
C GLU A 21 -7.35 -28.66 0.19
N MET A 22 -6.12 -28.16 0.34
CA MET A 22 -5.74 -27.29 1.47
C MET A 22 -5.34 -25.90 0.98
N ARG A 23 -6.33 -25.02 0.86
CA ARG A 23 -6.11 -23.58 0.62
C ARG A 23 -5.83 -22.86 1.94
N THR A 24 -4.58 -22.88 2.38
CA THR A 24 -3.98 -21.80 3.18
C THR A 24 -2.86 -21.18 2.35
N ALA A 25 -2.72 -19.87 2.42
CA ALA A 25 -1.73 -19.17 1.60
C ALA A 25 -0.31 -19.57 2.05
N PRO A 26 0.71 -19.66 1.17
CA PRO A 26 2.07 -20.09 1.52
C PRO A 26 2.81 -19.19 2.54
N TYR A 27 2.19 -18.11 3.00
CA TYR A 27 2.69 -17.18 4.01
C TYR A 27 1.97 -17.30 5.37
N GLU A 28 1.00 -18.21 5.52
CA GLU A 28 0.41 -18.53 6.81
C GLU A 28 1.21 -19.67 7.44
N PHE A 29 1.96 -19.36 8.51
CA PHE A 29 2.46 -20.38 9.42
C PHE A 29 1.25 -21.11 10.01
N PRO A 30 1.23 -22.46 10.06
CA PRO A 30 0.24 -23.17 10.85
C PRO A 30 0.34 -22.66 12.29
N GLU A 31 -0.75 -22.11 12.84
CA GLU A 31 -0.84 -21.61 14.22
C GLU A 31 -0.55 -22.71 15.26
N ASP A 32 -0.48 -23.98 14.85
CA ASP A 32 -0.18 -25.11 15.71
C ASP A 32 1.22 -25.66 15.45
N SER A 33 2.26 -24.88 15.75
CA SER A 33 3.63 -25.41 15.79
C SER A 33 3.86 -26.16 17.11
N PRO A 34 4.45 -27.37 17.11
CA PRO A 34 4.78 -28.12 18.33
C PRO A 34 5.73 -27.36 19.30
N ILE A 35 6.39 -26.31 18.80
CA ILE A 35 7.36 -25.49 19.52
C ILE A 35 6.66 -24.53 20.48
N GLU A 36 5.51 -23.95 20.11
CA GLU A 36 4.73 -23.08 21.01
C GLU A 36 4.16 -23.86 22.20
N GLN A 37 3.75 -25.12 22.01
CA GLN A 37 3.32 -25.97 23.13
C GLN A 37 4.47 -26.29 24.10
N LEU A 38 5.71 -26.38 23.60
CA LEU A 38 6.90 -26.58 24.42
C LEU A 38 7.28 -25.30 25.17
N GLU A 39 7.16 -24.12 24.55
CA GLU A 39 7.40 -22.83 25.20
C GLU A 39 6.32 -22.47 26.22
N GLU A 40 5.05 -22.73 25.93
CA GLU A 40 3.95 -22.50 26.86
C GLU A 40 4.05 -23.46 28.07
N ARG A 41 4.46 -24.71 27.85
CA ARG A 41 4.76 -25.67 28.92
C ARG A 41 5.97 -25.24 29.76
N ARG A 42 6.99 -24.62 29.13
CA ARG A 42 8.16 -24.06 29.83
C ARG A 42 7.80 -22.84 30.67
N HIS A 43 6.99 -21.92 30.13
CA HIS A 43 6.51 -20.75 30.86
C HIS A 43 5.54 -21.11 32.01
N ARG A 44 4.73 -22.16 31.87
CA ARG A 44 3.93 -22.70 32.99
C ARG A 44 4.81 -23.28 34.09
N LEU A 45 5.90 -23.99 33.74
CA LEU A 45 6.89 -24.48 34.70
C LEU A 45 7.63 -23.34 35.41
N GLU A 46 8.07 -22.31 34.68
CA GLU A 46 8.73 -21.11 35.23
C GLU A 46 7.81 -20.34 36.20
N ARG A 47 6.49 -20.25 35.90
CA ARG A 47 5.51 -19.64 36.81
C ARG A 47 5.28 -20.46 38.08
N GLN A 48 5.32 -21.79 38.00
CA GLN A 48 5.25 -22.66 39.18
C GLN A 48 6.50 -22.52 40.05
N ILE A 49 7.70 -22.48 39.44
CA ILE A 49 8.98 -22.29 40.15
C ILE A 49 9.06 -20.90 40.82
N SER A 50 8.52 -19.86 40.18
CA SER A 50 8.48 -18.49 40.73
C SER A 50 7.55 -18.34 41.93
N GLN A 51 6.56 -19.21 42.13
CA GLN A 51 5.64 -19.15 43.28
C GLN A 51 6.21 -19.86 44.52
N ASP A 52 7.23 -20.72 44.36
CA ASP A 52 7.83 -21.48 45.46
C ASP A 52 9.03 -20.78 46.14
N ILE A 53 9.49 -19.62 45.64
CA ILE A 53 10.57 -18.84 46.25
C ILE A 53 9.99 -17.69 47.09
N LYS A 54 9.74 -17.95 48.37
CA LYS A 54 9.50 -16.90 49.38
C LYS A 54 10.81 -16.19 49.69
N LEU A 55 11.02 -14.98 49.15
CA LEU A 55 12.11 -14.08 49.53
C LEU A 55 11.62 -13.04 50.56
N GLU A 56 12.41 -12.86 51.63
CA GLU A 56 12.08 -12.07 52.82
C GLU A 56 11.97 -10.55 52.57
N PRO A 57 11.13 -9.83 53.35
CA PRO A 57 10.78 -8.42 53.11
C PRO A 57 11.87 -7.37 53.41
N GLU A 58 12.97 -7.72 54.06
CA GLU A 58 13.95 -6.71 54.54
C GLU A 58 14.90 -6.17 53.45
N ILE A 59 15.15 -6.92 52.38
CA ILE A 59 16.10 -6.51 51.32
C ILE A 59 15.52 -5.37 50.45
N LEU A 60 14.20 -5.38 50.23
CA LEU A 60 13.49 -4.35 49.46
C LEU A 60 13.41 -3.00 50.18
N LEU A 61 13.41 -3.00 51.52
CA LEU A 61 13.32 -1.76 52.31
C LEU A 61 14.66 -1.01 52.31
N ARG A 62 15.79 -1.73 52.30
CA ARG A 62 17.14 -1.15 52.19
C ARG A 62 17.40 -0.55 50.81
N ALA A 63 17.00 -1.26 49.75
CA ALA A 63 17.14 -0.78 48.37
C ALA A 63 16.29 0.49 48.09
N LYS A 64 15.14 0.65 48.75
CA LYS A 64 14.32 1.87 48.63
C LYS A 64 14.91 3.09 49.33
N GLN A 65 15.60 2.91 50.46
CA GLN A 65 16.20 4.03 51.20
C GLN A 65 17.45 4.60 50.53
N ASP A 66 18.20 3.79 49.79
CA ASP A 66 19.37 4.25 49.04
C ASP A 66 19.02 4.96 47.73
N PHE A 67 17.86 4.67 47.12
CA PHE A 67 17.40 5.32 45.88
C PHE A 67 16.88 6.76 46.08
N MET A 68 16.54 7.17 47.30
CA MET A 68 15.97 8.50 47.58
C MET A 68 17.00 9.58 47.94
N LYS A 69 18.32 9.30 47.85
CA LYS A 69 19.39 10.26 48.19
C LYS A 69 20.18 10.82 47.01
N ILE A 70 19.78 10.55 45.78
CA ILE A 70 20.49 11.02 44.57
C ILE A 70 19.75 12.21 43.96
N ASP A 71 19.66 13.30 44.72
CA ASP A 71 19.41 14.64 44.19
C ASP A 71 20.57 15.52 44.67
N SER A 72 21.64 15.56 43.89
CA SER A 72 22.63 16.60 44.09
C SER A 72 23.21 17.04 42.74
N ALA A 73 23.15 18.36 42.52
CA ALA A 73 23.73 19.07 41.39
C ALA A 73 25.25 18.88 41.10
N PRO A 74 26.12 18.32 41.97
CA PRO A 74 27.55 18.17 41.66
C PRO A 74 27.87 17.14 40.55
N ASP A 75 27.02 16.14 40.32
CA ASP A 75 27.31 15.09 39.33
C ASP A 75 27.16 15.57 37.87
N LEU A 76 26.47 16.70 37.66
CA LEU A 76 26.32 17.32 36.35
C LEU A 76 27.59 18.09 35.91
N GLU A 77 28.42 18.52 36.86
CA GLU A 77 29.69 19.21 36.56
C GLU A 77 30.81 18.21 36.23
N LEU A 78 30.82 17.04 36.87
CA LEU A 78 31.83 16.00 36.63
C LEU A 78 31.74 15.37 35.22
N MET A 79 30.57 15.43 34.56
CA MET A 79 30.39 14.95 33.19
C MET A 79 30.88 15.93 32.12
N LYS A 80 31.07 17.23 32.44
CA LYS A 80 31.61 18.21 31.49
C LYS A 80 33.13 18.09 31.32
N GLU A 81 33.84 17.66 32.36
CA GLU A 81 35.32 17.63 32.37
C GLU A 81 35.96 16.42 31.69
N LYS A 82 35.22 15.36 31.37
CA LYS A 82 35.78 14.13 30.76
C LYS A 82 35.69 14.06 29.23
N SER A 83 35.45 15.18 28.56
CA SER A 83 35.47 15.27 27.10
C SER A 83 36.86 15.63 26.57
N VAL A 84 37.84 14.73 26.72
CA VAL A 84 39.14 14.86 26.03
C VAL A 84 39.64 13.49 25.54
N ASP A 85 39.71 13.39 24.21
CA ASP A 85 40.52 12.53 23.34
C ASP A 85 40.66 11.02 23.57
N ASN A 86 40.19 10.26 22.57
CA ASN A 86 41.05 9.36 21.81
C ASN A 86 40.45 9.03 20.44
N PHE A 87 41.16 9.40 19.37
CA PHE A 87 40.93 8.94 17.99
C PHE A 87 41.64 7.61 17.78
N ASP A 88 40.98 6.61 17.16
CA ASP A 88 41.55 5.92 15.99
C ASP A 88 40.50 5.27 15.08
N SER A 89 40.87 5.35 13.80
CA SER A 89 40.39 5.02 12.46
C SER A 89 39.33 3.94 12.17
N GLY A 90 38.39 4.31 11.28
CA GLY A 90 37.70 3.40 10.35
C GLY A 90 36.29 3.84 9.97
N PHE A 91 36.09 4.22 8.69
CA PHE A 91 34.83 4.65 8.03
C PHE A 91 34.40 6.11 8.27
N ARG A 92 34.73 6.98 7.29
CA ARG A 92 34.13 8.31 7.15
C ARG A 92 32.73 8.19 6.52
N GLU A 93 31.74 7.87 7.35
CA GLU A 93 30.36 8.21 7.03
C GLU A 93 30.20 9.73 7.24
N ARG A 94 29.69 10.47 6.26
CA ARG A 94 29.34 11.89 6.42
C ARG A 94 28.20 11.99 7.45
N ALA A 95 28.56 12.00 8.74
CA ALA A 95 27.60 12.10 9.83
C ALA A 95 27.04 13.52 9.88
N LEU A 96 25.74 13.65 9.58
CA LEU A 96 24.93 14.81 9.90
C LEU A 96 25.02 15.09 11.43
N PRO A 97 25.05 16.35 11.89
CA PRO A 97 25.28 16.71 13.30
C PRO A 97 24.33 16.06 14.31
N ILE A 98 23.13 15.64 13.88
CA ILE A 98 22.09 15.01 14.72
C ILE A 98 22.52 13.61 15.22
N ALA A 99 23.38 12.90 14.48
CA ALA A 99 23.76 11.52 14.79
C ALA A 99 24.55 11.35 16.11
N ARG A 100 25.06 12.45 16.71
CA ARG A 100 25.89 12.42 17.92
C ARG A 100 25.11 12.49 19.24
N GLU A 101 23.80 12.73 19.24
CA GLU A 101 23.03 12.87 20.50
C GLU A 101 22.48 11.55 21.08
N TYR A 102 22.30 10.53 20.24
CA TYR A 102 21.74 9.23 20.66
C TYR A 102 22.83 8.22 21.01
N GLN A 103 22.62 7.47 22.09
CA GLN A 103 23.50 6.36 22.47
C GLN A 103 23.34 5.22 21.47
N ARG A 104 24.45 4.75 20.91
CA ARG A 104 24.48 3.64 19.96
C ARG A 104 25.21 2.47 20.57
N VAL A 105 24.56 1.31 20.61
CA VAL A 105 25.24 0.06 20.98
C VAL A 105 25.94 -0.49 19.75
N SER A 106 27.27 -0.56 19.81
CA SER A 106 28.08 -1.32 18.89
C SER A 106 28.33 -2.70 19.49
N ILE A 107 27.72 -3.73 18.89
CA ILE A 107 27.99 -5.11 19.28
C ILE A 107 29.21 -5.54 18.47
N SER A 108 30.36 -5.60 19.13
CA SER A 108 31.63 -6.05 18.55
C SER A 108 31.94 -7.48 18.99
N GLY A 109 32.41 -8.29 18.06
CA GLY A 109 32.73 -9.71 18.26
C GLY A 109 32.60 -10.47 16.95
N GLU A 110 33.42 -11.50 16.75
CA GLU A 110 33.20 -12.45 15.66
C GLU A 110 31.81 -13.07 15.88
N GLU A 111 30.85 -12.78 14.98
CA GLU A 111 29.55 -13.43 14.97
C GLU A 111 29.75 -14.93 14.72
N LYS A 112 30.05 -15.69 15.78
CA LYS A 112 29.93 -17.14 15.80
C LYS A 112 28.44 -17.48 15.92
N CYS A 113 27.65 -16.92 15.01
CA CYS A 113 26.39 -17.52 14.60
C CYS A 113 26.79 -18.95 14.26
N GLY A 114 26.40 -19.97 15.02
CA GLY A 114 26.88 -21.37 14.88
C GLY A 114 26.56 -22.03 13.54
N VAL A 115 26.96 -21.38 12.45
CA VAL A 115 26.69 -21.58 11.03
C VAL A 115 28.02 -21.27 10.35
N PRO A 116 28.49 -22.13 9.43
CA PRO A 116 29.72 -21.87 8.68
C PRO A 116 29.71 -20.49 7.99
N PHE A 117 30.86 -19.81 7.99
CA PHE A 117 31.02 -18.52 7.30
C PHE A 117 30.67 -18.60 5.81
N THR A 118 30.92 -19.75 5.19
CA THR A 118 30.55 -20.03 3.79
C THR A 118 29.05 -19.89 3.56
N ASP A 119 28.23 -20.43 4.47
CA ASP A 119 26.77 -20.43 4.35
C ASP A 119 26.23 -19.01 4.57
N LEU A 120 26.85 -18.23 5.46
CA LEU A 120 26.54 -16.81 5.65
C LEU A 120 26.85 -15.99 4.40
N LEU A 121 28.02 -16.22 3.80
CA LEU A 121 28.44 -15.53 2.58
C LEU A 121 27.51 -15.85 1.40
N ASP A 122 27.12 -17.12 1.25
CA ASP A 122 26.22 -17.53 0.18
C ASP A 122 24.79 -17.02 0.41
N ALA A 123 24.33 -16.99 1.66
CA ALA A 123 23.05 -16.35 2.00
C ALA A 123 23.07 -14.84 1.70
N ALA A 124 24.16 -14.14 2.02
CA ALA A 124 24.32 -12.72 1.71
C ALA A 124 24.28 -12.47 0.20
N LYS A 125 25.00 -13.26 -0.61
CA LYS A 125 24.96 -13.17 -2.08
C LYS A 125 23.54 -13.39 -2.63
N CYS A 126 22.79 -14.33 -2.06
CA CYS A 126 21.41 -14.58 -2.44
C CYS A 126 20.52 -13.35 -2.21
N VAL A 127 20.61 -12.71 -1.04
CA VAL A 127 19.86 -11.50 -0.72
C VAL A 127 20.25 -10.35 -1.65
N VAL A 128 21.54 -10.16 -1.91
CA VAL A 128 22.03 -9.14 -2.85
C VAL A 128 21.50 -9.39 -4.27
N LYS A 129 21.48 -10.65 -4.73
CA LYS A 129 20.88 -11.01 -6.02
C LYS A 129 19.39 -10.64 -6.09
N ALA A 130 18.63 -10.93 -5.03
CA ALA A 130 17.22 -10.54 -4.95
C ALA A 130 17.02 -9.01 -4.99
N LEU A 131 17.92 -8.25 -4.36
CA LEU A 131 17.89 -6.78 -4.39
C LEU A 131 18.17 -6.23 -5.79
N PHE A 132 19.11 -6.80 -6.54
CA PHE A 132 19.35 -6.40 -7.93
C PHE A 132 18.15 -6.72 -8.85
N ILE A 133 17.49 -7.86 -8.67
CA ILE A 133 16.25 -8.18 -9.38
C ILE A 133 15.19 -7.12 -9.07
N ARG A 134 15.01 -6.76 -7.79
CA ARG A 134 14.08 -5.71 -7.38
C ARG A 134 14.43 -4.35 -7.99
N GLU A 135 15.69 -3.94 -7.95
CA GLU A 135 16.16 -2.66 -8.52
C GLU A 135 15.89 -2.59 -10.03
N LYS A 136 16.18 -3.67 -10.76
CA LYS A 136 15.90 -3.79 -12.21
C LYS A 136 14.42 -3.51 -12.52
N TYR A 137 13.49 -4.16 -11.82
CA TYR A 137 12.06 -3.99 -12.10
C TYR A 137 11.51 -2.65 -11.59
N ILE A 138 11.99 -2.16 -10.44
CA ILE A 138 11.63 -0.82 -9.94
C ILE A 138 12.06 0.25 -10.94
N LYS A 139 13.28 0.16 -11.47
CA LYS A 139 13.78 1.08 -12.51
C LYS A 139 12.97 0.97 -13.81
N ARG A 140 12.68 -0.25 -14.29
CA ARG A 140 11.82 -0.45 -15.48
C ARG A 140 10.42 0.15 -15.29
N SER A 141 9.87 0.07 -14.08
CA SER A 141 8.57 0.65 -13.74
C SER A 141 8.60 2.15 -13.41
N MET A 142 9.76 2.81 -13.53
CA MET A 142 9.94 4.23 -13.20
C MET A 142 9.56 4.58 -11.75
N GLN A 143 9.70 3.61 -10.84
CA GLN A 143 9.47 3.80 -9.41
C GLN A 143 10.73 4.26 -8.69
N THR A 144 10.56 4.98 -7.59
CA THR A 144 11.69 5.43 -6.76
C THR A 144 12.27 4.28 -5.96
N PHE A 145 13.56 4.00 -6.16
CA PHE A 145 14.30 3.03 -5.34
C PHE A 145 14.88 3.71 -4.10
N CYS A 146 14.98 2.98 -2.97
CA CYS A 146 15.53 3.52 -1.74
C CYS A 146 17.00 3.94 -1.95
N LYS A 147 17.30 5.24 -1.77
CA LYS A 147 18.64 5.81 -1.98
C LYS A 147 19.72 5.09 -1.18
N THR A 148 19.46 4.80 0.10
CA THR A 148 20.40 4.09 0.98
C THR A 148 20.72 2.70 0.45
N THR A 149 19.71 1.97 -0.01
CA THR A 149 19.90 0.64 -0.61
C THR A 149 20.62 0.73 -1.94
N ALA A 150 20.28 1.72 -2.78
CA ALA A 150 20.93 1.96 -4.07
C ALA A 150 22.43 2.18 -3.88
N HIS A 151 22.83 3.04 -2.94
CA HIS A 151 24.23 3.32 -2.64
C HIS A 151 24.97 2.06 -2.17
N ALA A 152 24.36 1.26 -1.28
CA ALA A 152 24.96 0.01 -0.81
C ALA A 152 25.12 -1.04 -1.93
N LEU A 153 24.19 -1.09 -2.89
CA LEU A 153 24.30 -1.97 -4.06
C LEU A 153 25.36 -1.50 -5.05
N GLN A 154 25.56 -0.19 -5.20
CA GLN A 154 26.63 0.38 -6.03
C GLN A 154 28.01 -0.01 -5.52
N ASP A 155 28.24 0.03 -4.20
CA ASP A 155 29.51 -0.39 -3.60
C ASP A 155 29.82 -1.88 -3.84
N LEU A 156 28.79 -2.69 -4.05
CA LEU A 156 28.89 -4.12 -4.35
C LEU A 156 28.98 -4.43 -5.86
N GLY A 157 28.59 -3.50 -6.72
CA GLY A 157 28.52 -3.66 -8.17
C GLY A 157 29.59 -2.88 -8.92
N MET A 158 30.55 -3.55 -9.57
CA MET A 158 31.52 -2.92 -10.47
C MET A 158 30.89 -2.53 -11.83
N LYS A 159 29.98 -1.54 -11.86
CA LYS A 159 29.55 -0.88 -13.11
C LYS A 159 29.40 0.65 -12.92
N PRO A 160 30.00 1.48 -13.79
CA PRO A 160 29.79 2.92 -13.77
C PRO A 160 28.48 3.34 -14.48
N LEU A 161 27.81 4.31 -13.84
CA LEU A 161 26.76 5.26 -14.26
C LEU A 161 26.03 5.11 -15.60
N ASP A 162 24.69 5.12 -15.51
CA ASP A 162 23.86 6.02 -16.32
C ASP A 162 22.68 6.52 -15.45
N LEU A 163 23.00 7.46 -14.56
CA LEU A 163 22.03 8.36 -13.92
C LEU A 163 21.91 9.58 -14.82
N ARG A 164 21.17 9.45 -15.92
CA ARG A 164 20.66 10.60 -16.64
C ARG A 164 19.14 10.52 -16.63
N VAL A 165 18.56 11.65 -16.22
CA VAL A 165 17.14 12.00 -16.25
C VAL A 165 16.31 11.33 -15.16
N TYR A 166 16.50 11.76 -13.91
CA TYR A 166 15.48 12.50 -13.17
C TYR A 166 16.27 13.27 -12.11
N ASP A 167 16.51 14.55 -12.41
CA ASP A 167 17.16 15.48 -11.51
C ASP A 167 16.56 15.36 -10.11
N ASP A 168 17.46 15.50 -9.14
CA ASP A 168 17.17 15.82 -7.75
C ASP A 168 15.82 16.54 -7.61
N ILE A 169 14.79 15.84 -7.11
CA ILE A 169 13.92 16.51 -6.16
C ILE A 169 14.87 16.72 -5.00
N PRO A 170 15.30 17.96 -4.72
CA PRO A 170 16.03 18.20 -3.48
C PRO A 170 15.10 17.62 -2.43
N GLU A 171 15.61 16.75 -1.56
CA GLU A 171 15.05 16.73 -0.21
C GLU A 171 15.30 18.15 0.26
N THR A 172 14.37 19.06 -0.05
CA THR A 172 14.39 20.41 0.46
C THR A 172 14.49 20.15 1.95
N PRO A 173 15.57 20.58 2.62
CA PRO A 173 15.43 20.85 4.03
C PRO A 173 14.23 21.79 4.04
N VAL A 174 13.11 21.34 4.58
CA VAL A 174 11.91 22.17 4.66
C VAL A 174 12.40 23.40 5.38
N ASP A 175 12.61 24.48 4.62
CA ASP A 175 13.10 25.73 5.16
C ASP A 175 12.13 26.07 6.30
N ALA A 176 12.62 26.58 7.43
CA ALA A 176 11.75 26.81 8.58
C ALA A 176 10.53 27.69 8.21
N ASP A 177 10.68 28.48 7.13
CA ASP A 177 9.70 29.40 6.56
C ASP A 177 9.02 28.91 5.26
N ALA A 178 9.27 27.67 4.80
CA ALA A 178 8.57 27.13 3.63
C ALA A 178 7.06 27.04 3.94
N PRO A 179 6.17 27.54 3.06
CA PRO A 179 4.74 27.48 3.30
C PRO A 179 4.33 26.04 3.58
N VAL A 180 3.81 25.80 4.78
CA VAL A 180 3.46 24.47 5.32
C VAL A 180 2.36 23.80 4.48
N HIS A 181 1.74 24.54 3.56
CA HIS A 181 0.65 24.10 2.70
C HIS A 181 1.07 24.18 1.24
N PRO A 182 0.85 23.10 0.45
CA PRO A 182 0.82 23.23 -1.00
C PRO A 182 -0.11 24.38 -1.37
N PRO A 183 0.19 25.17 -2.41
CA PRO A 183 -0.74 26.18 -2.88
C PRO A 183 -2.07 25.50 -3.22
N VAL A 184 -3.14 25.97 -2.58
CA VAL A 184 -4.51 25.56 -2.91
C VAL A 184 -4.81 26.13 -4.28
N SER A 185 -5.15 25.29 -5.25
CA SER A 185 -5.58 25.76 -6.56
C SER A 185 -6.90 26.53 -6.38
N GLU A 186 -6.93 27.80 -6.79
CA GLU A 186 -8.16 28.62 -6.72
C GLU A 186 -9.26 28.11 -7.68
N THR A 187 -8.90 27.30 -8.68
CA THR A 187 -9.81 26.73 -9.68
C THR A 187 -10.00 25.23 -9.47
N HIS A 188 -11.24 24.75 -9.60
CA HIS A 188 -11.55 23.34 -9.47
C HIS A 188 -10.99 22.58 -10.69
N PRO A 189 -10.29 21.44 -10.52
CA PRO A 189 -9.57 20.83 -11.64
C PRO A 189 -10.44 20.39 -12.82
N TYR A 190 -11.69 20.01 -12.56
CA TYR A 190 -12.65 19.65 -13.60
C TYR A 190 -13.36 20.83 -14.29
N ASP A 191 -12.89 22.07 -14.12
CA ASP A 191 -13.48 23.26 -14.77
C ASP A 191 -13.04 23.42 -16.23
N ASN A 192 -11.87 22.88 -16.59
CA ASN A 192 -11.29 22.97 -17.94
C ASN A 192 -11.77 21.82 -18.86
N GLN A 193 -13.08 21.71 -19.06
CA GLN A 193 -13.67 20.66 -19.91
C GLN A 193 -13.59 20.95 -21.42
N ASP A 194 -13.13 22.14 -21.83
CA ASP A 194 -13.04 22.48 -23.26
C ASP A 194 -11.96 21.63 -23.95
N PRO A 195 -12.31 20.77 -24.94
CA PRO A 195 -11.35 19.96 -25.69
C PRO A 195 -10.26 20.79 -26.39
N LYS A 196 -10.45 22.10 -26.56
CA LYS A 196 -9.45 23.01 -27.11
C LYS A 196 -8.27 23.26 -26.16
N ASN A 197 -8.49 23.14 -24.85
CA ASN A 197 -7.44 23.29 -23.84
C ASN A 197 -6.64 21.99 -23.65
N MET A 198 -7.11 20.88 -24.21
CA MET A 198 -6.47 19.58 -24.12
C MET A 198 -5.40 19.38 -25.21
N PRO A 199 -4.35 18.59 -24.93
CA PRO A 199 -3.34 18.24 -25.93
C PRO A 199 -3.96 17.66 -27.21
N ALA A 200 -3.33 17.93 -28.35
CA ALA A 200 -3.75 17.39 -29.63
C ALA A 200 -3.43 15.90 -29.75
N ASP A 201 -4.10 15.22 -30.70
CA ASP A 201 -3.80 13.84 -31.05
C ASP A 201 -2.34 13.71 -31.48
N THR A 202 -1.61 12.83 -30.80
CA THR A 202 -0.19 12.55 -31.08
C THR A 202 0.01 11.74 -32.37
N GLY A 203 -1.05 11.10 -32.90
CA GLY A 203 -1.02 10.36 -34.16
C GLY A 203 -0.51 8.91 -34.06
N TYR A 204 -0.10 8.48 -32.86
CA TYR A 204 0.36 7.13 -32.61
C TYR A 204 -0.78 6.10 -32.70
N GLY A 205 -0.44 4.89 -33.13
CA GLY A 205 -1.31 3.71 -33.03
C GLY A 205 -0.93 2.88 -31.82
N CYS A 206 -1.89 2.20 -31.19
CA CYS A 206 -1.59 1.19 -30.18
C CYS A 206 -2.35 -0.11 -30.48
N LYS A 207 -1.72 -1.25 -30.17
CA LYS A 207 -2.34 -2.57 -30.29
C LYS A 207 -1.78 -3.52 -29.23
N MET A 208 -2.64 -4.26 -28.57
CA MET A 208 -2.19 -5.31 -27.64
C MET A 208 -1.82 -6.59 -28.40
N VAL A 209 -0.64 -7.13 -28.12
CA VAL A 209 -0.11 -8.39 -28.66
C VAL A 209 0.39 -9.21 -27.48
N ASP A 210 -0.11 -10.43 -27.31
CA ASP A 210 0.26 -11.34 -26.23
C ASP A 210 0.18 -10.71 -24.81
N GLY A 211 -0.83 -9.85 -24.57
CA GLY A 211 -1.05 -9.16 -23.29
C GLY A 211 -0.19 -7.92 -23.05
N VAL A 212 0.67 -7.55 -24.01
CA VAL A 212 1.54 -6.36 -23.96
C VAL A 212 1.05 -5.35 -24.99
N VAL A 213 0.98 -4.07 -24.67
CA VAL A 213 0.55 -3.04 -25.62
C VAL A 213 1.76 -2.59 -26.43
N HIS A 214 1.66 -2.59 -27.75
CA HIS A 214 2.72 -2.09 -28.63
C HIS A 214 2.25 -0.76 -29.23
N VAL A 215 3.13 0.24 -29.21
CA VAL A 215 2.86 1.58 -29.76
C VAL A 215 3.57 1.72 -31.10
N TYR A 216 2.87 2.26 -32.10
CA TYR A 216 3.33 2.40 -33.48
C TYR A 216 3.30 3.87 -33.88
N VAL A 217 4.28 4.29 -34.69
CA VAL A 217 4.45 5.67 -35.17
C VAL A 217 3.21 6.18 -35.93
N ASN A 218 2.52 5.30 -36.66
CA ASN A 218 1.34 5.66 -37.44
C ASN A 218 0.14 4.79 -37.09
N LYS A 219 -1.01 5.42 -36.85
CA LYS A 219 -2.30 4.75 -36.60
C LYS A 219 -2.75 3.80 -37.73
N ASN A 220 -2.40 4.10 -38.98
CA ASN A 220 -2.86 3.34 -40.16
C ASN A 220 -1.89 2.24 -40.59
N ASN A 221 -0.64 2.26 -40.13
CA ASN A 221 0.36 1.26 -40.48
C ASN A 221 1.00 0.70 -39.21
N MET A 222 0.45 -0.41 -38.71
CA MET A 222 0.91 -1.13 -37.52
C MET A 222 1.76 -2.34 -37.90
N ASP A 223 2.74 -2.12 -38.78
CA ASP A 223 3.75 -3.12 -39.13
C ASP A 223 4.89 -3.08 -38.11
N LYS A 224 5.64 -4.18 -37.95
CA LYS A 224 6.82 -4.23 -37.05
C LYS A 224 7.86 -3.15 -37.33
N CYS A 225 7.92 -2.62 -38.55
CA CYS A 225 8.85 -1.55 -38.92
C CYS A 225 8.46 -0.17 -38.37
N THR A 226 7.22 0.01 -37.91
CA THR A 226 6.72 1.27 -37.33
C THR A 226 6.53 1.19 -35.82
N GLU A 227 6.90 0.07 -35.21
CA GLU A 227 6.82 -0.15 -33.76
C GLU A 227 7.89 0.67 -33.03
N LEU A 228 7.49 1.34 -31.93
CA LEU A 228 8.40 2.06 -31.05
C LEU A 228 9.04 1.08 -30.06
N ASP A 229 10.36 1.13 -29.96
CA ASP A 229 11.14 0.31 -29.02
C ASP A 229 11.07 0.91 -27.61
N LEU A 230 9.99 0.62 -26.89
CA LEU A 230 9.78 1.00 -25.50
C LEU A 230 10.26 -0.13 -24.56
N PRO A 231 10.95 0.19 -23.46
CA PRO A 231 11.51 -0.82 -22.58
C PRO A 231 10.42 -1.50 -21.74
N TYR A 232 9.99 -2.71 -22.12
CA TYR A 232 9.09 -3.55 -21.32
C TYR A 232 9.79 -4.84 -20.86
N PRO A 233 9.36 -5.44 -19.73
CA PRO A 233 9.89 -6.71 -19.29
C PRO A 233 9.35 -7.86 -20.16
N ASP A 234 10.25 -8.65 -20.75
CA ASP A 234 9.85 -9.87 -21.44
C ASP A 234 9.28 -10.90 -20.46
N LEU A 235 8.20 -11.59 -20.86
CA LEU A 235 7.51 -12.55 -19.99
C LEU A 235 8.42 -13.71 -19.59
N LYS A 236 9.29 -14.19 -20.50
CA LYS A 236 10.20 -15.32 -20.19
C LYS A 236 11.28 -14.88 -19.21
N GLU A 237 11.82 -13.67 -19.39
CA GLU A 237 12.75 -13.05 -18.45
C GLU A 237 12.12 -12.88 -17.07
N TYR A 238 10.88 -12.37 -17.01
CA TYR A 238 10.14 -12.21 -15.76
C TYR A 238 9.91 -13.53 -15.04
N ILE A 239 9.47 -14.57 -15.75
CA ILE A 239 9.27 -15.91 -15.18
C ILE A 239 10.59 -16.50 -14.69
N ALA A 240 11.69 -16.32 -15.43
CA ALA A 240 13.01 -16.78 -15.00
C ALA A 240 13.45 -16.09 -13.70
N ASP A 241 13.32 -14.77 -13.62
CA ASP A 241 13.63 -14.00 -12.40
C ASP A 241 12.71 -14.38 -11.22
N MET A 242 11.42 -14.62 -11.48
CA MET A 242 10.46 -15.10 -10.48
C MET A 242 10.84 -16.47 -9.94
N ASN A 243 11.25 -17.40 -10.81
CA ASN A 243 11.73 -18.73 -10.40
C ASN A 243 13.01 -18.63 -9.56
N VAL A 244 13.91 -17.71 -9.90
CA VAL A 244 15.07 -17.40 -9.04
C VAL A 244 14.58 -16.92 -7.68
N MET A 245 13.67 -15.95 -7.61
CA MET A 245 13.13 -15.45 -6.33
C MET A 245 12.47 -16.57 -5.50
N MET A 246 11.67 -17.43 -6.11
CA MET A 246 11.06 -18.59 -5.44
C MET A 246 12.12 -19.53 -4.87
N SER A 247 13.17 -19.83 -5.65
CA SER A 247 14.27 -20.67 -5.18
C SER A 247 15.02 -20.07 -3.99
N LEU A 248 15.17 -18.74 -3.95
CA LEU A 248 15.80 -18.03 -2.84
C LEU A 248 14.94 -18.05 -1.57
N ILE A 249 13.61 -17.96 -1.72
CA ILE A 249 12.65 -18.01 -0.59
C ILE A 249 12.65 -19.38 0.07
N ILE A 250 12.75 -20.45 -0.73
CA ILE A 250 12.70 -21.85 -0.25
C ILE A 250 14.06 -22.30 0.31
N ASN A 251 15.14 -21.60 -0.01
CA ASN A 251 16.48 -21.90 0.48
C ASN A 251 16.55 -21.78 2.02
N GLY A 252 16.67 -22.93 2.70
CA GLY A 252 16.69 -23.03 4.16
C GLY A 252 17.76 -22.17 4.83
N PRO A 253 19.05 -22.28 4.46
CA PRO A 253 20.12 -21.40 4.96
C PRO A 253 19.82 -19.90 4.82
N VAL A 254 19.31 -19.45 3.67
CA VAL A 254 18.92 -18.05 3.45
C VAL A 254 17.81 -17.65 4.41
N LYS A 255 16.77 -18.47 4.56
CA LYS A 255 15.65 -18.23 5.47
C LYS A 255 16.12 -18.12 6.92
N SER A 256 16.97 -19.03 7.38
CA SER A 256 17.54 -19.00 8.74
C SER A 256 18.41 -17.76 8.98
N PHE A 257 19.23 -17.38 7.99
CA PHE A 257 20.02 -16.16 8.04
C PHE A 257 19.13 -14.91 8.16
N CYS A 258 18.15 -14.76 7.29
CA CYS A 258 17.21 -13.64 7.31
C CYS A 258 16.43 -13.57 8.63
N TYR A 259 15.94 -14.71 9.14
CA TYR A 259 15.23 -14.77 10.43
C TYR A 259 16.12 -14.28 11.58
N ARG A 260 17.35 -14.79 11.71
CA ARG A 260 18.28 -14.34 12.74
C ARG A 260 18.63 -12.86 12.60
N ARG A 261 18.80 -12.38 11.36
CA ARG A 261 19.08 -10.97 11.10
C ARG A 261 17.92 -10.06 11.50
N LEU A 262 16.68 -10.46 11.22
CA LEU A 262 15.48 -9.74 11.64
C LEU A 262 15.34 -9.71 13.17
N GLN A 263 15.58 -10.85 13.84
CA GLN A 263 15.59 -10.91 15.31
C GLN A 263 16.65 -9.99 15.90
N TYR A 264 17.88 -10.01 15.36
CA TYR A 264 18.95 -9.11 15.77
C TYR A 264 18.56 -7.64 15.60
N LEU A 265 17.98 -7.26 14.45
CA LEU A 265 17.52 -5.89 14.20
C LEU A 265 16.41 -5.46 15.18
N SER A 266 15.47 -6.37 15.48
CA SER A 266 14.41 -6.15 16.47
C SER A 266 14.99 -5.92 17.87
N SER A 267 15.89 -6.79 18.33
CA SER A 267 16.55 -6.64 19.64
C SER A 267 17.40 -5.35 19.70
N LYS A 268 18.09 -5.00 18.62
CA LYS A 268 18.84 -3.74 18.52
C LYS A 268 17.92 -2.52 18.64
N PHE A 269 16.73 -2.56 18.03
CA PHE A 269 15.75 -1.50 18.15
C PHE A 269 15.17 -1.41 19.57
N GLN A 270 14.88 -2.53 20.23
CA GLN A 270 14.45 -2.52 21.64
C GLN A 270 15.52 -1.93 22.57
N MET A 271 16.79 -2.31 22.37
CA MET A 271 17.89 -1.71 23.12
C MET A 271 18.02 -0.21 22.88
N HIS A 272 17.82 0.24 21.62
CA HIS A 272 17.78 1.67 21.30
C HIS A 272 16.69 2.40 22.10
N ILE A 273 15.47 1.84 22.17
CA ILE A 273 14.38 2.43 22.97
C ILE A 273 14.81 2.57 24.44
N LEU A 274 15.32 1.50 25.06
CA LEU A 274 15.74 1.51 26.46
C LEU A 274 16.79 2.57 26.78
N LEU A 275 17.70 2.86 25.85
CA LEU A 275 18.79 3.82 26.04
C LEU A 275 18.40 5.26 25.68
N ASN A 276 17.42 5.44 24.77
CA ASN A 276 17.18 6.72 24.11
C ASN A 276 15.75 7.28 24.26
N GLU A 277 14.79 6.53 24.81
CA GLU A 277 13.39 6.97 24.93
C GLU A 277 13.26 8.36 25.59
N MET A 278 13.96 8.58 26.71
CA MET A 278 13.91 9.86 27.42
C MET A 278 14.51 11.03 26.59
N LYS A 279 15.51 10.73 25.75
CA LYS A 279 16.11 11.72 24.84
C LYS A 279 15.18 12.02 23.67
N GLU A 280 14.52 11.00 23.11
CA GLU A 280 13.51 11.17 22.06
C GLU A 280 12.32 11.99 22.57
N LEU A 281 11.83 11.70 23.78
CA LEU A 281 10.76 12.47 24.42
C LEU A 281 11.18 13.93 24.66
N ALA A 282 12.42 14.16 25.13
CA ALA A 282 12.94 15.51 25.30
C ALA A 282 13.07 16.25 23.95
N ALA A 283 13.51 15.56 22.89
CA ALA A 283 13.62 16.12 21.55
C ALA A 283 12.24 16.51 20.98
N GLN A 284 11.23 15.67 21.18
CA GLN A 284 9.84 15.99 20.79
C GLN A 284 9.34 17.25 21.53
N LYS A 285 9.55 17.32 22.85
CA LYS A 285 9.15 18.48 23.68
C LYS A 285 9.88 19.78 23.31
N LYS A 286 11.08 19.69 22.72
CA LYS A 286 11.83 20.87 22.23
C LYS A 286 11.21 21.50 20.98
N VAL A 287 10.33 20.81 20.27
CA VAL A 287 9.65 21.34 19.08
C VAL A 287 8.26 21.85 19.49
N PRO A 288 8.12 23.14 19.83
CA PRO A 288 6.82 23.68 20.24
C PRO A 288 5.83 23.59 19.09
N HIS A 289 4.54 23.44 19.43
CA HIS A 289 3.47 23.38 18.45
C HIS A 289 3.60 22.24 17.41
N ARG A 290 4.35 21.17 17.69
CA ARG A 290 4.33 19.92 16.92
C ARG A 290 3.99 18.74 17.82
N ASP A 291 2.90 18.06 17.51
CA ASP A 291 2.40 16.91 18.26
C ASP A 291 1.49 16.06 17.34
N PHE A 292 1.05 14.89 17.80
CA PHE A 292 0.31 13.92 17.02
C PHE A 292 -0.91 14.52 16.27
N TYR A 293 -1.60 15.50 16.85
CA TYR A 293 -2.77 16.11 16.21
C TYR A 293 -2.42 16.99 14.99
N ASN A 294 -1.21 17.56 14.92
CA ASN A 294 -0.79 18.51 13.87
C ASN A 294 0.32 18.01 12.93
N ILE A 295 0.67 16.73 13.05
CA ILE A 295 1.49 16.01 12.08
C ILE A 295 0.58 15.56 10.94
N ARG A 296 1.03 15.76 9.69
CA ARG A 296 0.33 15.28 8.50
C ARG A 296 0.36 13.75 8.49
N LYS A 297 -0.82 13.16 8.39
CA LYS A 297 -1.04 11.71 8.31
C LYS A 297 -1.74 11.42 7.00
N VAL A 298 -1.35 10.32 6.37
CA VAL A 298 -1.95 9.84 5.13
C VAL A 298 -2.46 8.44 5.39
N ASP A 299 -3.76 8.22 5.20
CA ASP A 299 -4.28 6.86 5.09
C ASP A 299 -3.99 6.35 3.68
N THR A 300 -2.99 5.47 3.57
CA THR A 300 -2.51 4.91 2.31
C THR A 300 -3.28 3.66 1.90
N HIS A 301 -4.24 3.17 2.70
CA HIS A 301 -4.93 1.93 2.38
C HIS A 301 -6.42 1.90 2.73
N ILE A 302 -7.24 2.58 1.93
CA ILE A 302 -8.69 2.62 2.14
C ILE A 302 -9.49 2.51 0.85
N HIS A 303 -10.56 1.72 0.86
CA HIS A 303 -11.49 1.63 -0.26
C HIS A 303 -12.51 2.78 -0.22
N ALA A 304 -12.80 3.38 -1.36
CA ALA A 304 -13.75 4.49 -1.47
C ALA A 304 -15.16 4.10 -0.99
N SER A 305 -15.58 2.86 -1.25
CA SER A 305 -16.84 2.29 -0.78
C SER A 305 -16.96 2.20 0.75
N SER A 306 -15.85 2.43 1.46
CA SER A 306 -15.65 2.11 2.86
C SER A 306 -15.07 3.29 3.62
N CYS A 307 -14.97 4.46 2.97
CA CYS A 307 -14.37 5.67 3.56
C CYS A 307 -15.27 6.34 4.60
N MET A 308 -16.55 5.97 4.62
CA MET A 308 -17.57 6.56 5.49
C MET A 308 -17.81 5.69 6.72
N ASN A 309 -18.10 6.33 7.85
CA ASN A 309 -18.55 5.62 9.04
C ASN A 309 -19.98 5.08 8.85
N GLN A 310 -20.30 3.90 9.37
CA GLN A 310 -21.65 3.30 9.37
C GLN A 310 -22.74 4.27 9.86
N LYS A 311 -22.47 5.07 10.90
CA LYS A 311 -23.43 6.07 11.43
C LYS A 311 -23.67 7.21 10.46
N HIS A 312 -22.64 7.58 9.69
CA HIS A 312 -22.74 8.61 8.65
C HIS A 312 -23.56 8.11 7.47
N LEU A 313 -23.25 6.91 6.95
CA LEU A 313 -24.02 6.24 5.90
C LEU A 313 -25.50 6.08 6.28
N LEU A 314 -25.79 5.58 7.50
CA LEU A 314 -27.17 5.44 7.98
C LEU A 314 -27.93 6.77 7.98
N ARG A 315 -27.28 7.83 8.49
CA ARG A 315 -27.87 9.17 8.53
C ARG A 315 -28.14 9.71 7.12
N PHE A 316 -27.24 9.43 6.19
CA PHE A 316 -27.39 9.79 4.79
C PHE A 316 -28.60 9.10 4.17
N ILE A 317 -28.71 7.77 4.31
CA ILE A 317 -29.84 6.99 3.79
C ILE A 317 -31.16 7.53 4.34
N LYS A 318 -31.25 7.73 5.66
CA LYS A 318 -32.45 8.31 6.29
C LYS A 318 -32.78 9.71 5.77
N ARG A 319 -31.77 10.53 5.48
CA ARG A 319 -31.95 11.89 4.92
C ARG A 319 -32.43 11.81 3.47
N ALA A 320 -31.85 10.93 2.66
CA ALA A 320 -32.24 10.72 1.26
C ALA A 320 -33.69 10.24 1.15
N MET A 321 -34.11 9.26 1.95
CA MET A 321 -35.50 8.78 1.98
C MET A 321 -36.51 9.88 2.30
N LYS A 322 -36.17 10.79 3.22
CA LYS A 322 -37.05 11.91 3.61
C LYS A 322 -37.12 13.00 2.54
N LYS A 323 -36.01 13.27 1.86
CA LYS A 323 -35.88 14.40 0.92
C LYS A 323 -36.27 14.03 -0.52
N TYR A 324 -35.99 12.80 -0.94
CA TYR A 324 -36.15 12.33 -2.32
C TYR A 324 -36.90 10.98 -2.39
N PRO A 325 -38.10 10.84 -1.81
CA PRO A 325 -38.82 9.56 -1.80
C PRO A 325 -39.26 9.09 -3.20
N GLY A 326 -39.57 10.03 -4.10
CA GLY A 326 -40.06 9.72 -5.46
C GLY A 326 -38.99 9.65 -6.54
N GLU A 327 -37.70 9.73 -6.19
CA GLU A 327 -36.61 9.60 -7.16
C GLU A 327 -36.52 8.14 -7.63
N ILE A 328 -36.49 7.90 -8.94
CA ILE A 328 -36.36 6.56 -9.52
C ILE A 328 -34.90 6.14 -9.37
N VAL A 329 -34.64 5.09 -8.59
CA VAL A 329 -33.27 4.70 -8.19
C VAL A 329 -32.85 3.34 -8.73
N HIS A 330 -33.80 2.50 -9.13
CA HIS A 330 -33.54 1.16 -9.63
C HIS A 330 -34.54 0.83 -10.74
N ILE A 331 -34.12 0.01 -11.71
CA ILE A 331 -35.01 -0.51 -12.76
C ILE A 331 -35.04 -2.03 -12.60
N GLU A 332 -36.20 -2.55 -12.28
CA GLU A 332 -36.43 -3.99 -12.19
C GLU A 332 -37.41 -4.40 -13.30
N HIS A 333 -37.04 -5.35 -14.16
CA HIS A 333 -37.87 -5.84 -15.27
C HIS A 333 -38.45 -4.74 -16.20
N GLY A 334 -37.74 -3.61 -16.36
CA GLY A 334 -38.17 -2.49 -17.20
C GLY A 334 -39.15 -1.52 -16.51
N GLN A 335 -39.50 -1.75 -15.24
CA GLN A 335 -40.24 -0.79 -14.42
C GLN A 335 -39.28 -0.05 -13.49
N GLY A 336 -39.36 1.29 -13.49
CA GLY A 336 -38.60 2.12 -12.56
C GLY A 336 -39.21 2.06 -11.17
N GLN A 337 -38.41 1.67 -10.18
CA GLN A 337 -38.75 1.70 -8.77
C GLN A 337 -38.27 3.02 -8.14
N THR A 338 -39.15 3.69 -7.41
CA THR A 338 -38.76 4.85 -6.62
C THR A 338 -37.99 4.41 -5.37
N LEU A 339 -37.24 5.33 -4.76
CA LEU A 339 -36.56 5.06 -3.50
C LEU A 339 -37.54 4.56 -2.44
N LYS A 340 -38.76 5.11 -2.40
CA LYS A 340 -39.82 4.64 -1.50
C LYS A 340 -40.23 3.19 -1.80
N ASP A 341 -40.42 2.84 -3.08
CA ASP A 341 -40.84 1.49 -3.49
C ASP A 341 -39.78 0.44 -3.15
N VAL A 342 -38.49 0.78 -3.30
CA VAL A 342 -37.38 -0.13 -2.92
C VAL A 342 -37.43 -0.45 -1.43
N PHE A 343 -37.64 0.54 -0.57
CA PHE A 343 -37.75 0.33 0.88
C PHE A 343 -39.04 -0.39 1.28
N GLU A 344 -40.16 -0.11 0.61
CA GLU A 344 -41.42 -0.86 0.80
C GLU A 344 -41.27 -2.33 0.40
N THR A 345 -40.56 -2.63 -0.70
CA THR A 345 -40.28 -4.00 -1.18
C THR A 345 -39.42 -4.78 -0.20
N MET A 346 -38.44 -4.11 0.42
CA MET A 346 -37.62 -4.71 1.47
C MET A 346 -38.34 -4.83 2.83
N ASN A 347 -39.58 -4.36 2.93
CA ASN A 347 -40.36 -4.29 4.17
C ASN A 347 -39.60 -3.56 5.31
N LEU A 348 -38.88 -2.50 4.95
CA LEU A 348 -38.07 -1.69 5.87
C LEU A 348 -38.58 -0.26 5.93
N THR A 349 -38.84 0.25 7.14
CA THR A 349 -39.10 1.68 7.31
C THR A 349 -37.83 2.45 7.66
N ALA A 350 -37.85 3.77 7.45
CA ALA A 350 -36.76 4.66 7.86
C ALA A 350 -36.48 4.64 9.38
N PHE A 351 -37.46 4.19 10.18
CA PHE A 351 -37.32 4.03 11.64
C PHE A 351 -36.62 2.71 11.99
N ASP A 352 -36.89 1.65 11.23
CA ASP A 352 -36.34 0.31 11.46
C ASP A 352 -34.87 0.20 11.06
N LEU A 353 -34.41 1.08 10.16
CA LEU A 353 -32.98 1.18 9.80
C LEU A 353 -32.16 1.60 11.03
N SER A 354 -31.41 0.67 11.59
CA SER A 354 -30.39 0.89 12.62
C SER A 354 -29.00 0.57 12.09
N VAL A 355 -27.98 0.93 12.88
CA VAL A 355 -26.60 0.53 12.60
C VAL A 355 -26.50 -1.00 12.54
N ASP A 356 -27.25 -1.69 13.40
CA ASP A 356 -27.24 -3.14 13.49
C ASP A 356 -27.90 -3.80 12.28
N THR A 357 -28.96 -3.18 11.71
CA THR A 357 -29.62 -3.70 10.50
C THR A 357 -28.78 -3.57 9.23
N LEU A 358 -27.78 -2.66 9.20
CA LEU A 358 -26.89 -2.51 8.04
C LEU A 358 -25.89 -3.68 7.91
N ASP A 359 -25.75 -4.53 8.94
CA ASP A 359 -24.88 -5.72 9.02
C ASP A 359 -23.41 -5.45 8.62
N MET A 360 -22.91 -4.25 8.95
CA MET A 360 -21.53 -3.81 8.65
C MET A 360 -20.53 -4.20 9.75
N HIS A 361 -20.90 -5.11 10.67
CA HIS A 361 -20.08 -5.45 11.84
C HIS A 361 -18.75 -6.10 11.43
N ALA A 362 -17.65 -5.68 12.07
CA ALA A 362 -16.38 -6.38 11.95
C ALA A 362 -16.46 -7.76 12.63
N ASP A 363 -16.12 -8.82 11.89
CA ASP A 363 -16.04 -10.21 12.38
C ASP A 363 -14.56 -10.62 12.41
N ARG A 364 -14.20 -11.57 13.27
CA ARG A 364 -12.82 -12.08 13.42
C ARG A 364 -12.25 -12.63 12.10
N ASN A 365 -13.12 -13.10 11.20
CA ASN A 365 -12.74 -13.65 9.89
C ASN A 365 -12.75 -12.62 8.74
N THR A 366 -13.01 -11.33 9.02
CA THR A 366 -13.15 -10.30 7.98
C THR A 366 -11.83 -10.05 7.23
N PHE A 367 -10.70 -10.17 7.92
CA PHE A 367 -9.38 -9.87 7.39
C PHE A 367 -8.84 -10.94 6.43
N HIS A 368 -9.25 -12.21 6.61
CA HIS A 368 -8.68 -13.36 5.88
C HIS A 368 -9.51 -13.80 4.66
N ARG A 369 -10.72 -13.26 4.49
CA ARG A 369 -11.70 -13.72 3.50
C ARG A 369 -12.31 -12.54 2.75
N PHE A 370 -11.78 -12.24 1.56
CA PHE A 370 -12.22 -11.11 0.72
C PHE A 370 -13.69 -11.21 0.29
N ASP A 371 -14.25 -12.42 0.20
CA ASP A 371 -15.68 -12.68 -0.01
C ASP A 371 -16.53 -12.23 1.18
N LYS A 372 -16.10 -12.55 2.42
CA LYS A 372 -16.76 -12.06 3.65
C LYS A 372 -16.59 -10.55 3.84
N PHE A 373 -15.47 -9.98 3.39
CA PHE A 373 -15.24 -8.53 3.32
C PHE A 373 -16.20 -7.85 2.35
N ASN A 374 -16.39 -8.39 1.14
CA ASN A 374 -17.34 -7.85 0.16
C ASN A 374 -18.80 -7.95 0.61
N ALA A 375 -19.17 -9.03 1.31
CA ALA A 375 -20.50 -9.19 1.90
C ALA A 375 -20.80 -8.10 2.95
N LYS A 376 -19.79 -7.65 3.71
CA LYS A 376 -19.90 -6.53 4.67
C LYS A 376 -20.02 -5.15 4.03
N TYR A 377 -19.96 -5.04 2.70
CA TYR A 377 -20.29 -3.80 1.98
C TYR A 377 -21.65 -3.87 1.29
N ASN A 378 -22.41 -4.96 1.46
CA ASN A 378 -23.82 -5.01 1.15
C ASN A 378 -24.59 -4.54 2.40
N PRO A 379 -25.10 -3.30 2.42
CA PRO A 379 -25.98 -2.90 3.52
C PRO A 379 -27.15 -3.89 3.59
N ILE A 380 -27.41 -4.45 4.77
CA ILE A 380 -28.58 -5.34 5.03
C ILE A 380 -28.47 -6.72 4.33
N GLY A 381 -27.32 -7.04 3.71
CA GLY A 381 -27.18 -8.25 2.89
C GLY A 381 -27.86 -8.16 1.51
N GLU A 382 -28.53 -7.04 1.23
CA GLU A 382 -29.25 -6.79 -0.01
C GLU A 382 -28.39 -6.03 -1.02
N SER A 383 -28.21 -6.61 -2.21
CA SER A 383 -27.36 -6.04 -3.27
C SER A 383 -27.85 -4.69 -3.79
N ILE A 384 -29.15 -4.43 -3.68
CA ILE A 384 -29.81 -3.24 -4.23
C ILE A 384 -29.41 -1.96 -3.48
N LEU A 385 -29.36 -1.97 -2.14
CA LEU A 385 -28.97 -0.77 -1.37
C LEU A 385 -27.49 -0.40 -1.61
N ARG A 386 -26.62 -1.42 -1.76
CA ARG A 386 -25.23 -1.19 -2.13
C ARG A 386 -25.13 -0.56 -3.51
N GLU A 387 -25.90 -1.06 -4.47
CA GLU A 387 -25.95 -0.52 -5.83
C GLU A 387 -26.39 0.95 -5.82
N ILE A 388 -27.42 1.30 -5.05
CA ILE A 388 -27.94 2.67 -5.01
C ILE A 388 -26.98 3.65 -4.31
N PHE A 389 -26.41 3.29 -3.16
CA PHE A 389 -25.69 4.24 -2.29
C PHE A 389 -24.15 4.15 -2.38
N ILE A 390 -23.59 3.02 -2.81
CA ILE A 390 -22.14 2.74 -2.67
C ILE A 390 -21.48 2.34 -4.01
N LYS A 391 -22.24 2.36 -5.13
CA LYS A 391 -21.68 2.15 -6.48
C LYS A 391 -21.62 3.46 -7.27
N THR A 392 -20.60 3.55 -8.11
CA THR A 392 -20.38 4.64 -9.08
C THR A 392 -21.25 4.46 -10.33
N ASP A 393 -21.39 3.23 -10.81
CA ASP A 393 -22.24 2.85 -11.96
C ASP A 393 -23.57 2.25 -11.45
N ASN A 394 -24.65 3.02 -11.58
CA ASN A 394 -26.03 2.63 -11.28
C ASN A 394 -27.02 3.51 -12.07
N HIS A 395 -28.33 3.30 -11.90
CA HIS A 395 -29.36 4.05 -12.66
C HIS A 395 -29.31 5.57 -12.46
N ILE A 396 -28.92 6.04 -11.27
CA ILE A 396 -28.78 7.47 -10.94
C ILE A 396 -27.34 7.97 -11.15
N GLU A 397 -26.53 7.21 -11.89
CA GLU A 397 -25.14 7.51 -12.21
C GLU A 397 -24.29 7.84 -10.98
N GLY A 398 -24.47 7.08 -9.89
CA GLY A 398 -23.66 7.19 -8.68
C GLY A 398 -23.83 8.50 -7.89
N LYS A 399 -24.90 9.27 -8.13
CA LYS A 399 -25.19 10.56 -7.48
C LYS A 399 -25.10 10.51 -5.95
N TYR A 400 -25.68 9.48 -5.31
CA TYR A 400 -25.63 9.36 -3.86
C TYR A 400 -24.24 9.04 -3.35
N PHE A 401 -23.53 8.13 -4.02
CA PHE A 401 -22.17 7.78 -3.64
C PHE A 401 -21.23 8.98 -3.73
N ALA A 402 -21.32 9.78 -4.82
CA ALA A 402 -20.57 11.02 -4.96
C ALA A 402 -20.86 12.01 -3.83
N HIS A 403 -22.13 12.17 -3.44
CA HIS A 403 -22.50 13.09 -2.37
C HIS A 403 -21.98 12.63 -1.00
N ILE A 404 -21.98 11.33 -0.72
CA ILE A 404 -21.40 10.79 0.52
C ILE A 404 -19.89 11.01 0.54
N VAL A 405 -19.19 10.69 -0.55
CA VAL A 405 -17.75 10.90 -0.67
C VAL A 405 -17.39 12.38 -0.48
N LYS A 406 -18.20 13.30 -1.01
CA LYS A 406 -18.02 14.75 -0.78
C LYS A 406 -18.20 15.17 0.67
N GLU A 407 -19.18 14.59 1.38
CA GLU A 407 -19.32 14.85 2.82
C GLU A 407 -18.07 14.37 3.57
N VAL A 408 -17.48 13.22 3.19
CA VAL A 408 -16.22 12.73 3.77
C VAL A 408 -15.01 13.61 3.39
N MET A 409 -14.93 14.06 2.14
CA MET A 409 -13.89 14.99 1.66
C MET A 409 -13.94 16.32 2.41
N PHE A 410 -15.13 16.84 2.65
CA PHE A 410 -15.33 18.07 3.43
C PHE A 410 -14.80 17.91 4.86
N ASP A 411 -15.11 16.80 5.53
CA ASP A 411 -14.58 16.50 6.87
C ASP A 411 -13.03 16.37 6.87
N LEU A 412 -12.45 15.83 5.78
CA LEU A 412 -10.99 15.73 5.60
C LEU A 412 -10.34 17.09 5.34
N GLU A 413 -11.00 17.99 4.62
CA GLU A 413 -10.54 19.37 4.37
C GLU A 413 -10.56 20.21 5.64
N GLU A 414 -11.60 20.06 6.47
CA GLU A 414 -11.65 20.65 7.82
C GLU A 414 -10.51 20.11 8.69
N SER A 415 -10.19 18.82 8.55
CA SER A 415 -9.06 18.16 9.20
C SER A 415 -7.74 18.38 8.46
N LYS A 416 -7.21 19.60 8.53
CA LYS A 416 -5.96 20.11 7.90
C LYS A 416 -4.75 19.15 7.81
N TYR A 417 -4.64 18.19 8.71
CA TYR A 417 -3.49 17.27 8.82
C TYR A 417 -3.81 15.83 8.39
N GLN A 418 -5.02 15.55 7.91
CA GLN A 418 -5.43 14.22 7.46
C GLN A 418 -5.57 14.22 5.95
N ASN A 419 -4.93 13.25 5.30
CA ASN A 419 -5.04 13.00 3.87
C ASN A 419 -5.36 11.53 3.66
N SER A 420 -5.89 11.18 2.49
CA SER A 420 -6.30 9.82 2.19
C SER A 420 -6.07 9.44 0.73
N GLU A 421 -5.64 8.21 0.51
CA GLU A 421 -5.52 7.59 -0.79
C GLU A 421 -6.69 6.60 -0.97
N LEU A 422 -7.79 7.08 -1.53
CA LEU A 422 -9.02 6.32 -1.70
C LEU A 422 -8.94 5.42 -2.93
N ARG A 423 -9.31 4.13 -2.79
CA ARG A 423 -9.33 3.17 -3.90
C ARG A 423 -10.69 3.03 -4.58
N LEU A 424 -10.72 3.21 -5.90
CA LEU A 424 -11.84 2.93 -6.79
C LEU A 424 -11.57 1.68 -7.62
N SER A 425 -12.59 0.86 -7.85
CA SER A 425 -12.42 -0.40 -8.57
C SER A 425 -12.74 -0.25 -10.04
N ILE A 426 -11.88 -0.81 -10.90
CA ILE A 426 -12.19 -1.15 -12.29
C ILE A 426 -12.15 -2.67 -12.41
N TYR A 427 -13.22 -3.29 -12.89
CA TYR A 427 -13.37 -4.73 -12.98
C TYR A 427 -12.88 -5.32 -14.30
N GLY A 428 -12.76 -4.51 -15.36
CA GLY A 428 -12.29 -4.97 -16.67
C GLY A 428 -13.33 -5.82 -17.42
N ARG A 429 -14.62 -5.67 -17.07
CA ARG A 429 -15.72 -6.41 -17.71
C ARG A 429 -16.12 -5.82 -19.05
N SER A 430 -15.89 -4.52 -19.22
CA SER A 430 -16.24 -3.79 -20.41
C SER A 430 -15.31 -2.58 -20.53
N ARG A 431 -15.11 -2.12 -21.77
CA ARG A 431 -14.17 -1.05 -22.11
C ARG A 431 -14.65 0.34 -21.69
N ASP A 432 -15.97 0.53 -21.61
CA ASP A 432 -16.64 1.76 -21.19
C ASP A 432 -16.55 2.04 -19.68
N GLU A 433 -15.99 1.11 -18.89
CA GLU A 433 -15.93 1.22 -17.44
C GLU A 433 -15.09 2.43 -16.98
N TRP A 434 -14.00 2.71 -17.69
CA TRP A 434 -13.17 3.90 -17.44
C TRP A 434 -13.91 5.20 -17.73
N ASP A 435 -14.61 5.27 -18.87
CA ASP A 435 -15.38 6.45 -19.26
C ASP A 435 -16.52 6.72 -18.27
N LYS A 436 -17.25 5.69 -17.86
CA LYS A 436 -18.29 5.80 -16.83
C LYS A 436 -17.75 6.30 -15.50
N LEU A 437 -16.59 5.78 -15.07
CA LEU A 437 -15.97 6.19 -13.82
C LEU A 437 -15.50 7.66 -13.88
N ALA A 438 -14.88 8.04 -14.99
CA ALA A 438 -14.42 9.40 -15.22
C ALA A 438 -15.60 10.38 -15.30
N GLN A 439 -16.67 10.01 -16.03
CA GLN A 439 -17.91 10.77 -16.11
C GLN A 439 -18.51 10.97 -14.71
N TRP A 440 -18.56 9.93 -13.88
CA TRP A 440 -19.01 10.04 -12.50
C TRP A 440 -18.19 11.06 -11.70
N ALA A 441 -16.86 11.01 -11.78
CA ALA A 441 -15.98 11.92 -11.06
C ALA A 441 -16.13 13.37 -11.52
N VAL A 442 -16.18 13.61 -12.84
CA VAL A 442 -16.27 14.94 -13.46
C VAL A 442 -17.67 15.54 -13.29
N LYS A 443 -18.73 14.80 -13.66
CA LYS A 443 -20.13 15.24 -13.58
C LYS A 443 -20.52 15.62 -12.16
N HIS A 444 -20.14 14.79 -11.20
CA HIS A 444 -20.42 15.06 -9.79
C HIS A 444 -19.36 15.92 -9.13
N ARG A 445 -18.29 16.35 -9.80
CA ARG A 445 -17.20 17.16 -9.22
C ARG A 445 -16.62 16.57 -7.93
N VAL A 446 -16.21 15.30 -7.97
CA VAL A 446 -15.66 14.58 -6.81
C VAL A 446 -14.15 14.81 -6.75
N TYR A 447 -13.73 15.83 -6.00
CA TYR A 447 -12.34 16.25 -5.86
C TYR A 447 -12.09 16.87 -4.47
N SER A 448 -10.88 16.69 -3.96
CA SER A 448 -10.37 17.34 -2.75
C SER A 448 -8.84 17.35 -2.79
N ASP A 449 -8.19 18.41 -2.31
CA ASP A 449 -6.73 18.49 -2.24
C ASP A 449 -6.14 17.46 -1.26
N ASN A 450 -6.91 17.02 -0.26
CA ASN A 450 -6.50 16.08 0.76
C ASN A 450 -6.72 14.61 0.33
N VAL A 451 -7.27 14.38 -0.86
CA VAL A 451 -7.62 13.03 -1.34
C VAL A 451 -6.98 12.76 -2.70
N ARG A 452 -6.35 11.60 -2.83
CA ARG A 452 -5.90 11.06 -4.13
C ARG A 452 -6.60 9.75 -4.44
N TRP A 453 -6.91 9.56 -5.71
CA TRP A 453 -7.56 8.35 -6.19
C TRP A 453 -6.53 7.30 -6.58
N LEU A 454 -6.77 6.07 -6.15
CA LEU A 454 -6.05 4.88 -6.54
C LEU A 454 -7.00 3.95 -7.29
N ILE A 455 -6.53 3.35 -8.38
CA ILE A 455 -7.33 2.38 -9.11
C ILE A 455 -6.92 0.98 -8.68
N GLN A 456 -7.91 0.18 -8.29
CA GLN A 456 -7.73 -1.23 -7.96
C GLN A 456 -8.42 -2.11 -9.01
N VAL A 457 -7.74 -3.17 -9.42
CA VAL A 457 -8.27 -4.15 -10.39
C VAL A 457 -8.46 -5.49 -9.68
N PRO A 458 -9.69 -5.86 -9.29
CA PRO A 458 -9.94 -7.15 -8.65
C PRO A 458 -9.61 -8.32 -9.59
N ARG A 459 -8.83 -9.29 -9.11
CA ARG A 459 -8.42 -10.50 -9.85
C ARG A 459 -9.54 -11.54 -9.88
N LEU A 460 -10.65 -11.21 -10.54
CA LEU A 460 -11.88 -12.02 -10.59
C LEU A 460 -12.17 -12.65 -11.96
N PHE A 461 -11.14 -12.80 -12.80
CA PHE A 461 -11.27 -13.34 -14.15
C PHE A 461 -12.02 -14.69 -14.19
N ASP A 462 -11.66 -15.63 -13.31
CA ASP A 462 -12.27 -16.96 -13.27
C ASP A 462 -13.80 -16.90 -13.08
N VAL A 463 -14.28 -15.93 -12.30
CA VAL A 463 -15.72 -15.70 -12.07
C VAL A 463 -16.39 -15.17 -13.33
N TYR A 464 -15.77 -14.21 -14.01
CA TYR A 464 -16.30 -13.61 -15.24
C TYR A 464 -16.29 -14.61 -16.41
N HIS A 465 -15.24 -15.41 -16.52
CA HIS A 465 -15.13 -16.46 -17.52
C HIS A 465 -16.18 -17.56 -17.28
N THR A 466 -16.37 -18.01 -16.03
CA THR A 466 -17.41 -19.00 -15.69
C THR A 466 -18.82 -18.48 -16.01
N LYS A 467 -19.07 -17.18 -15.81
CA LYS A 467 -20.33 -16.52 -16.15
C LYS A 467 -20.45 -16.15 -17.64
N LYS A 468 -19.47 -16.49 -18.47
CA LYS A 468 -19.41 -16.15 -19.90
C LYS A 468 -19.54 -14.65 -20.17
N GLN A 469 -19.08 -13.82 -19.23
CA GLN A 469 -19.03 -12.36 -19.40
C GLN A 469 -17.78 -11.93 -20.17
N LEU A 470 -16.71 -12.72 -20.09
CA LEU A 470 -15.45 -12.52 -20.82
C LEU A 470 -15.06 -13.84 -21.48
N ALA A 471 -14.56 -13.78 -22.71
CA ALA A 471 -14.13 -14.93 -23.48
C ALA A 471 -12.73 -15.42 -23.10
N ASN A 472 -11.80 -14.51 -22.79
CA ASN A 472 -10.43 -14.82 -22.46
C ASN A 472 -9.79 -13.71 -21.60
N PHE A 473 -8.60 -13.97 -21.06
CA PHE A 473 -7.91 -13.01 -20.19
C PHE A 473 -7.43 -11.77 -20.95
N GLN A 474 -7.10 -11.94 -22.24
CA GLN A 474 -6.70 -10.84 -23.13
C GLN A 474 -7.79 -9.77 -23.21
N GLU A 475 -9.07 -10.15 -23.32
CA GLU A 475 -10.21 -9.23 -23.32
C GLU A 475 -10.28 -8.41 -22.01
N MET A 476 -10.01 -9.04 -20.86
CA MET A 476 -9.94 -8.32 -19.58
C MET A 476 -8.81 -7.28 -19.57
N LEU A 477 -7.63 -7.64 -20.07
CA LEU A 477 -6.49 -6.72 -20.17
C LEU A 477 -6.79 -5.57 -21.13
N GLU A 478 -7.40 -5.86 -22.28
CA GLU A 478 -7.81 -4.86 -23.26
C GLU A 478 -8.81 -3.87 -22.68
N ASN A 479 -9.80 -4.35 -21.91
CA ASN A 479 -10.78 -3.49 -21.24
C ASN A 479 -10.15 -2.59 -20.17
N VAL A 480 -9.08 -3.05 -19.50
CA VAL A 480 -8.41 -2.28 -18.45
C VAL A 480 -7.40 -1.29 -19.03
N PHE A 481 -6.54 -1.72 -19.95
CA PHE A 481 -5.39 -0.92 -20.38
C PHE A 481 -5.68 -0.09 -21.62
N THR A 482 -6.37 -0.62 -22.64
CA THR A 482 -6.53 0.09 -23.92
C THR A 482 -7.16 1.48 -23.79
N PRO A 483 -8.23 1.69 -22.99
CA PRO A 483 -8.82 3.03 -22.79
C PRO A 483 -7.82 4.07 -22.26
N LEU A 484 -6.87 3.64 -21.44
CA LEU A 484 -5.85 4.52 -20.86
C LEU A 484 -4.86 4.99 -21.93
N PHE A 485 -4.48 4.10 -22.84
CA PHE A 485 -3.61 4.45 -23.96
C PHE A 485 -4.33 5.35 -24.95
N GLU A 486 -5.59 5.09 -25.25
CA GLU A 486 -6.39 5.95 -26.14
C GLU A 486 -6.53 7.36 -25.58
N ALA A 487 -6.83 7.48 -24.28
CA ALA A 487 -6.88 8.77 -23.59
C ALA A 487 -5.51 9.48 -23.54
N THR A 488 -4.41 8.73 -23.50
CA THR A 488 -3.05 9.29 -23.49
C THR A 488 -2.62 9.76 -24.89
N ILE A 489 -2.90 8.96 -25.93
CA ILE A 489 -2.57 9.27 -27.34
C ILE A 489 -3.43 10.42 -27.86
N ASN A 490 -4.72 10.40 -27.55
CA ASN A 490 -5.69 11.41 -27.97
C ASN A 490 -6.61 11.79 -26.80
N PRO A 491 -6.20 12.76 -25.97
CA PRO A 491 -7.01 13.25 -24.84
C PRO A 491 -8.39 13.75 -25.24
N ARG A 492 -8.56 14.26 -26.47
CA ARG A 492 -9.85 14.78 -26.97
C ARG A 492 -10.87 13.67 -27.24
N SER A 493 -10.42 12.44 -27.41
CA SER A 493 -11.32 11.29 -27.59
C SER A 493 -11.98 10.86 -26.28
N HIS A 494 -11.30 11.06 -25.15
CA HIS A 494 -11.77 10.75 -23.80
C HIS A 494 -11.50 11.93 -22.83
N PRO A 495 -12.21 13.07 -23.00
CA PRO A 495 -11.88 14.31 -22.28
C PRO A 495 -12.08 14.19 -20.76
N GLU A 496 -13.16 13.55 -20.32
CA GLU A 496 -13.45 13.34 -18.90
C GLU A 496 -12.43 12.40 -18.26
N LEU A 497 -12.01 11.36 -18.98
CA LEU A 497 -11.00 10.40 -18.53
C LEU A 497 -9.63 11.06 -18.38
N HIS A 498 -9.23 11.91 -19.30
CA HIS A 498 -7.98 12.66 -19.20
C HIS A 498 -7.93 13.51 -17.91
N LEU A 499 -8.99 14.31 -17.66
CA LEU A 499 -9.09 15.12 -16.44
C LEU A 499 -9.11 14.28 -15.16
N PHE A 500 -9.76 13.12 -15.20
CA PHE A 500 -9.77 12.19 -14.07
C PHE A 500 -8.37 11.62 -13.80
N LEU A 501 -7.64 11.22 -14.85
CA LEU A 501 -6.31 10.61 -14.73
C LEU A 501 -5.25 11.57 -14.16
N GLU A 502 -5.39 12.89 -14.35
CA GLU A 502 -4.51 13.88 -13.68
C GLU A 502 -4.62 13.85 -12.14
N HIS A 503 -5.75 13.35 -11.63
CA HIS A 503 -6.06 13.28 -10.20
C HIS A 503 -5.94 11.88 -9.61
N VAL A 504 -5.82 10.87 -10.48
CA VAL A 504 -5.51 9.50 -10.09
C VAL A 504 -4.01 9.40 -9.84
N SER A 505 -3.65 9.29 -8.57
CA SER A 505 -2.31 8.84 -8.20
C SER A 505 -2.27 7.33 -8.37
N VAL A 506 -1.50 6.83 -9.32
CA VAL A 506 -1.19 5.41 -9.29
C VAL A 506 -0.19 5.20 -8.15
N ALA A 507 -0.57 4.44 -7.11
CA ALA A 507 0.38 4.06 -6.08
C ALA A 507 1.54 3.36 -6.80
N ALA A 508 2.73 3.90 -6.56
CA ALA A 508 4.03 3.39 -6.94
C ALA A 508 4.35 2.03 -6.28
N GLN A 509 3.40 1.08 -6.28
CA GLN A 509 3.63 -0.28 -5.78
C GLN A 509 3.10 -1.40 -6.67
N GLU A 510 2.02 -1.25 -7.45
CA GLU A 510 1.52 -2.41 -8.24
C GLU A 510 0.99 -2.14 -9.66
N ILE A 511 0.60 -0.92 -10.03
CA ILE A 511 0.00 -0.66 -11.36
C ILE A 511 0.75 0.42 -12.17
N GLN A 512 1.62 1.22 -11.55
CA GLN A 512 2.31 2.33 -12.24
C GLN A 512 3.33 1.86 -13.28
N ALA A 513 3.77 0.60 -13.20
CA ALA A 513 4.54 -0.06 -14.24
C ALA A 513 3.75 -0.28 -15.54
N ALA A 514 2.41 -0.25 -15.51
CA ALA A 514 1.59 -0.52 -16.69
C ALA A 514 1.16 0.76 -17.43
N LEU A 515 1.35 1.96 -16.86
CA LEU A 515 1.04 3.22 -17.54
C LEU A 515 2.29 4.05 -17.88
N ILE A 516 3.34 4.02 -17.06
CA ILE A 516 4.56 4.82 -17.33
C ILE A 516 5.57 4.04 -18.19
N ILE A 517 5.39 2.73 -18.40
CA ILE A 517 6.13 1.98 -19.44
C ILE A 517 5.60 2.29 -20.86
N TYR A 518 4.59 3.15 -20.99
CA TYR A 518 3.91 3.40 -22.26
C TYR A 518 3.71 4.88 -22.63
N ILE A 519 4.63 5.72 -22.18
CA ILE A 519 5.02 6.98 -22.83
C ILE A 519 6.55 6.97 -22.90
#